data_AF-M8B734-F1
#
_entry.id   AF-M8B734-F1
#
_cell.length_a   1.000
_cell.length_b   1.000
_cell.length_c   1.000
_cell.angle_alpha   90.00
_cell.angle_beta   90.00
_cell.angle_gamma   90.00
#
_symmetry.space_group_name_H-M   'P 1'
#
loop_
_entity.id
_entity.type
_entity.pdbx_description
1 polymer ?
#
loop_
_entity_poly.entity_id
_entity_poly.type
_entity_poly.pdbx_seq_one_letter_code
_entity_poly.pdbx_strand_id
1 'polypeptide(L)'
;MDAAFDFIVRNGGIDTEEDYPYTAKEGKCDLAKKARKVVSIDGFEDVPADDEASLMKAVAHQPVSVAIEAGGREFQLYESGVFTGRCGTELDHAVLAVLMMAAAAQPVSVAIEAGGREFQLYESGVFTGRCGTELDHEADGGKDYWLVRNSWGPGWGEGGYIRMERNVTARAGKCGIAMFASYPVKNGPNPKPAPPAPEGKCDRYSSCPAGSTCCCTYGVRSVCLAWGCCPAEGATCCRDRSTCCPADYPVCNAGSRTCAKSKGSPYTVDALPRTPAKRQRTAVSELVDSIFSI
;
A
#
# COMPACT_ATOMS: atom_id res chain seq x y z
N MET A 1 6.05 2.47 13.31
CA MET A 1 4.96 2.49 12.30
C MET A 1 3.71 1.82 12.87
N ASP A 2 3.55 1.89 14.19
CA ASP A 2 2.93 0.78 14.92
C ASP A 2 1.43 0.94 15.00
N ALA A 3 0.95 2.19 15.01
CA ALA A 3 -0.46 2.50 14.87
C ALA A 3 -1.06 1.94 13.56
N ALA A 4 -0.27 1.88 12.48
CA ALA A 4 -0.72 1.28 11.23
C ALA A 4 -0.82 -0.25 11.33
N PHE A 5 0.16 -0.91 11.94
CA PHE A 5 0.10 -2.34 12.20
C PHE A 5 -1.04 -2.70 13.16
N ASP A 6 -1.20 -1.97 14.26
CA ASP A 6 -2.29 -2.12 15.21
C ASP A 6 -3.66 -1.94 14.53
N PHE A 7 -3.80 -0.98 13.62
CA PHE A 7 -5.00 -0.87 12.80
C PHE A 7 -5.24 -2.12 11.95
N ILE A 8 -4.24 -2.68 11.27
CA ILE A 8 -4.40 -3.87 10.43
C ILE A 8 -4.83 -5.06 11.29
N VAL A 9 -4.22 -5.25 12.46
CA VAL A 9 -4.60 -6.30 13.43
C VAL A 9 -6.06 -6.13 13.85
N ARG A 10 -6.45 -4.93 14.33
CA ARG A 10 -7.82 -4.65 14.81
C ARG A 10 -8.86 -4.71 13.70
N ASN A 11 -8.50 -4.32 12.48
CA ASN A 11 -9.38 -4.42 11.32
C ASN A 11 -9.51 -5.88 10.83
N GLY A 12 -8.59 -6.77 11.22
CA GLY A 12 -8.52 -8.16 10.78
C GLY A 12 -7.93 -8.31 9.37
N GLY A 13 -7.21 -7.29 8.89
CA GLY A 13 -6.55 -7.28 7.60
C GLY A 13 -6.67 -5.97 6.82
N ILE A 14 -6.06 -5.95 5.63
CA ILE A 14 -6.04 -4.85 4.68
C ILE A 14 -6.31 -5.35 3.27
N ASP A 15 -6.78 -4.45 2.41
CA ASP A 15 -7.12 -4.70 1.01
C ASP A 15 -5.88 -4.57 0.09
N THR A 16 -6.03 -4.80 -1.20
CA THR A 16 -4.97 -4.60 -2.21
C THR A 16 -4.96 -3.18 -2.78
N GLU A 17 -3.82 -2.76 -3.33
CA GLU A 17 -3.69 -1.47 -4.03
C GLU A 17 -4.62 -1.36 -5.25
N GLU A 18 -4.86 -2.45 -5.97
CA GLU A 18 -5.79 -2.49 -7.11
C GLU A 18 -7.23 -2.12 -6.68
N ASP A 19 -7.61 -2.60 -5.50
CA ASP A 19 -8.95 -2.49 -4.96
C ASP A 19 -9.17 -1.20 -4.13
N TYR A 20 -8.11 -0.71 -3.49
CA TYR A 20 -8.05 0.56 -2.77
C TYR A 20 -6.84 1.40 -3.22
N PRO A 21 -6.92 2.05 -4.41
CA PRO A 21 -5.78 2.78 -4.96
C PRO A 21 -5.41 4.03 -4.16
N TYR A 22 -4.12 4.33 -4.12
CA TYR A 22 -3.58 5.53 -3.53
C TYR A 22 -3.91 6.78 -4.35
N THR A 23 -4.42 7.83 -3.67
CA THR A 23 -4.85 9.09 -4.30
C THR A 23 -4.00 10.29 -3.91
N ALA A 24 -2.99 10.09 -3.05
CA ALA A 24 -2.15 11.15 -2.47
C ALA A 24 -2.92 12.25 -1.73
N LYS A 25 -4.17 12.00 -1.32
CA LYS A 25 -5.01 12.92 -0.57
C LYS A 25 -5.86 12.16 0.43
N GLU A 26 -5.96 12.67 1.65
CA GLU A 26 -6.86 12.13 2.66
C GLU A 26 -8.31 12.22 2.16
N GLY A 27 -9.01 11.09 2.21
CA GLY A 27 -10.40 10.95 1.78
C GLY A 27 -11.31 10.52 2.92
N LYS A 28 -12.61 10.41 2.67
CA LYS A 28 -13.51 9.72 3.62
C LYS A 28 -13.23 8.22 3.56
N CYS A 29 -13.16 7.56 4.72
CA CYS A 29 -12.98 6.11 4.80
C CYS A 29 -14.14 5.38 4.11
N ASP A 30 -13.83 4.63 3.05
CA ASP A 30 -14.80 3.79 2.35
C ASP A 30 -14.97 2.47 3.12
N LEU A 31 -16.10 2.35 3.83
CA LEU A 31 -16.39 1.19 4.67
C LEU A 31 -16.57 -0.10 3.87
N ALA A 32 -17.06 -0.02 2.62
CA ALA A 32 -17.23 -1.19 1.78
C ALA A 32 -15.87 -1.75 1.34
N LYS A 33 -14.92 -0.86 0.99
CA LYS A 33 -13.55 -1.27 0.68
C LYS A 33 -12.79 -1.72 1.93
N LYS A 34 -12.94 -1.03 3.05
CA LYS A 34 -12.32 -1.40 4.34
C LYS A 34 -12.74 -2.81 4.80
N ALA A 35 -13.95 -3.24 4.46
CA ALA A 35 -14.45 -4.57 4.82
C ALA A 35 -13.75 -5.71 4.06
N ARG A 36 -13.09 -5.44 2.93
CA ARG A 36 -12.31 -6.43 2.18
C ARG A 36 -10.93 -6.60 2.81
N LYS A 37 -10.62 -7.85 3.14
CA LYS A 37 -9.42 -8.24 3.88
C LYS A 37 -8.71 -9.33 3.10
N VAL A 38 -7.67 -8.94 2.37
CA VAL A 38 -6.89 -9.85 1.51
C VAL A 38 -5.67 -10.36 2.24
N VAL A 39 -5.00 -9.50 3.01
CA VAL A 39 -3.85 -9.85 3.83
C VAL A 39 -4.14 -9.49 5.29
N SER A 40 -3.73 -10.35 6.22
CA SER A 40 -3.77 -10.08 7.65
C SER A 40 -2.42 -10.31 8.31
N ILE A 41 -2.19 -9.63 9.42
CA ILE A 41 -1.07 -9.83 10.33
C ILE A 41 -1.64 -10.19 11.70
N ASP A 42 -0.90 -11.00 12.46
CA ASP A 42 -1.32 -11.44 13.79
C ASP A 42 -0.83 -10.49 14.90
N GLY A 43 0.17 -9.68 14.58
CA GLY A 43 0.75 -8.68 15.47
C GLY A 43 1.88 -7.93 14.78
N PHE A 44 2.66 -7.21 15.57
CA PHE A 44 3.91 -6.61 15.16
C PHE A 44 4.88 -6.66 16.34
N GLU A 45 6.16 -6.57 16.05
CA GLU A 45 7.23 -6.52 17.04
C GLU A 45 8.15 -5.34 16.76
N ASP A 46 8.60 -4.72 17.84
CA ASP A 46 9.58 -3.64 17.78
C ASP A 46 10.98 -4.25 17.92
N VAL A 47 11.89 -3.78 17.07
CA VAL A 47 13.31 -4.08 17.21
C VAL A 47 13.85 -3.28 18.40
N PRO A 48 14.73 -3.85 19.25
CA PRO A 48 15.43 -3.10 20.27
C PRO A 48 16.06 -1.81 19.71
N ALA A 49 15.70 -0.68 20.32
CA ALA A 49 16.20 0.62 19.91
C ALA A 49 17.72 0.73 20.06
N ASP A 50 18.34 1.46 19.15
CA ASP A 50 19.78 1.76 19.13
C ASP A 50 20.67 0.50 19.03
N ASP A 51 20.16 -0.56 18.39
CA ASP A 51 20.86 -1.83 18.19
C ASP A 51 20.80 -2.27 16.71
N GLU A 52 21.79 -1.83 15.93
CA GLU A 52 21.97 -2.23 14.53
C GLU A 52 22.11 -3.76 14.37
N ALA A 53 22.63 -4.48 15.36
CA ALA A 53 22.78 -5.94 15.28
C ALA A 53 21.42 -6.64 15.40
N SER A 54 20.54 -6.15 16.28
CA SER A 54 19.16 -6.64 16.36
C SER A 54 18.35 -6.27 15.10
N LEU A 55 18.54 -5.07 14.57
CA LEU A 55 17.94 -4.68 13.28
C LEU A 55 18.42 -5.58 12.14
N MET A 56 19.71 -5.92 12.10
CA MET A 56 20.27 -6.81 11.09
C MET A 56 19.63 -8.20 11.16
N LYS A 57 19.44 -8.73 12.38
CA LYS A 57 18.75 -10.01 12.58
C LYS A 57 17.32 -9.94 12.05
N ALA A 58 16.57 -8.87 12.33
CA ALA A 58 15.21 -8.72 11.85
C ALA A 58 15.15 -8.62 10.31
N VAL A 59 15.99 -7.77 9.71
CA VAL A 59 16.08 -7.57 8.26
C VAL A 59 16.49 -8.85 7.51
N ALA A 60 17.29 -9.72 8.14
CA ALA A 60 17.65 -11.02 7.58
C ALA A 60 16.47 -12.00 7.45
N HIS A 61 15.40 -11.81 8.22
CA HIS A 61 14.21 -12.66 8.15
C HIS A 61 13.13 -12.07 7.26
N GLN A 62 12.96 -10.74 7.27
CA GLN A 62 11.93 -10.05 6.52
C GLN A 62 12.23 -8.55 6.40
N PRO A 63 11.57 -7.83 5.47
CA PRO A 63 11.62 -6.38 5.46
C PRO A 63 11.15 -5.76 6.78
N VAL A 64 11.84 -4.70 7.22
CA VAL A 64 11.56 -3.99 8.48
C VAL A 64 11.25 -2.54 8.19
N SER A 65 10.16 -2.02 8.76
CA SER A 65 9.85 -0.59 8.67
C SER A 65 10.73 0.17 9.65
N VAL A 66 11.44 1.19 9.17
CA VAL A 66 12.37 2.00 9.96
C VAL A 66 12.06 3.48 9.79
N ALA A 67 12.25 4.27 10.84
CA ALA A 67 12.21 5.72 10.77
C ALA A 67 13.62 6.29 10.61
N ILE A 68 13.78 7.32 9.80
CA ILE A 68 15.04 8.02 9.55
C ILE A 68 14.82 9.53 9.51
N GLU A 69 15.91 10.28 9.64
CA GLU A 69 15.97 11.69 9.23
C GLU A 69 16.32 11.78 7.74
N ALA A 70 15.38 12.25 6.92
CA ALA A 70 15.52 12.42 5.48
C ALA A 70 15.41 13.90 5.02
N GLY A 71 15.16 14.83 5.94
CA GLY A 71 15.06 16.27 5.65
C GLY A 71 16.37 16.94 5.21
N GLY A 72 17.52 16.30 5.42
CA GLY A 72 18.83 16.83 5.06
C GLY A 72 19.06 16.96 3.54
N ARG A 73 19.70 18.04 3.11
CA ARG A 73 20.00 18.29 1.67
C ARG A 73 20.85 17.19 1.03
N GLU A 74 21.80 16.62 1.77
CA GLU A 74 22.65 15.54 1.27
C GLU A 74 21.83 14.27 1.01
N PHE A 75 20.82 13.97 1.84
CA PHE A 75 19.90 12.86 1.64
C PHE A 75 18.99 13.09 0.43
N GLN A 76 18.39 14.29 0.33
CA GLN A 76 17.50 14.64 -0.78
C GLN A 76 18.18 14.54 -2.16
N LEU A 77 19.47 14.91 -2.23
CA LEU A 77 20.27 14.91 -3.45
C LEU A 77 21.03 13.60 -3.69
N TYR A 78 20.74 12.55 -2.93
CA TYR A 78 21.36 11.23 -3.14
C TYR A 78 20.99 10.65 -4.52
N GLU A 79 22.00 10.17 -5.25
CA GLU A 79 21.84 9.53 -6.56
C GLU A 79 22.33 8.07 -6.56
N SER A 80 23.52 7.80 -6.01
CA SER A 80 24.10 6.45 -5.99
C SER A 80 25.24 6.30 -4.97
N GLY A 81 25.67 5.06 -4.74
CA GLY A 81 26.76 4.70 -3.84
C GLY A 81 26.32 4.47 -2.40
N VAL A 82 27.27 4.16 -1.52
CA VAL A 82 26.97 4.11 -0.08
C VAL A 82 26.84 5.54 0.45
N PHE A 83 25.65 5.90 0.92
CA PHE A 83 25.35 7.19 1.53
C PHE A 83 26.09 7.36 2.85
N THR A 84 27.13 8.18 2.80
CA THR A 84 27.96 8.59 3.94
C THR A 84 27.71 10.05 4.34
N GLY A 85 26.76 10.72 3.70
CA GLY A 85 26.44 12.13 3.94
C GLY A 85 25.97 12.43 5.37
N ARG A 86 25.90 13.72 5.68
CA ARG A 86 25.46 14.20 7.00
C ARG A 86 23.94 14.10 7.15
N CYS A 87 23.54 13.57 8.29
CA CYS A 87 22.18 13.53 8.81
C CYS A 87 22.25 13.45 10.34
N GLY A 88 21.21 13.91 11.02
CA GLY A 88 21.02 13.81 12.45
C GLY A 88 20.16 12.62 12.85
N THR A 89 19.30 12.87 13.85
CA THR A 89 18.39 11.88 14.46
C THR A 89 17.00 12.47 14.70
N GLU A 90 16.67 13.59 14.05
CA GLU A 90 15.34 14.19 14.08
C GLU A 90 14.44 13.47 13.07
N LEU A 91 13.97 12.29 13.47
CA LEU A 91 13.24 11.38 12.60
C LEU A 91 11.99 12.05 12.01
N ASP A 92 11.92 12.09 10.68
CA ASP A 92 10.87 12.78 9.93
C ASP A 92 10.26 11.93 8.81
N HIS A 93 10.85 10.76 8.52
CA HIS A 93 10.48 9.96 7.37
C HIS A 93 10.50 8.45 7.67
N ALA A 94 9.52 7.73 7.13
CA ALA A 94 9.39 6.28 7.30
C ALA A 94 9.74 5.56 5.99
N VAL A 95 10.62 4.58 6.08
CA VAL A 95 11.15 3.82 4.94
C VAL A 95 11.21 2.33 5.26
N LEU A 96 11.53 1.51 4.27
CA LEU A 96 11.61 0.06 4.44
C LEU A 96 13.05 -0.41 4.28
N ALA A 97 13.65 -0.88 5.38
CA ALA A 97 14.92 -1.61 5.33
C ALA A 97 14.66 -3.00 4.75
N VAL A 98 15.33 -3.33 3.66
CA VAL A 98 15.20 -4.60 2.96
C VAL A 98 16.54 -5.29 2.88
N LEU A 99 16.52 -6.62 2.90
CA LEU A 99 17.64 -7.38 2.39
C LEU A 99 17.42 -7.61 0.89
N MET A 100 18.45 -7.39 0.08
CA MET A 100 18.38 -7.80 -1.32
C MET A 100 18.16 -9.31 -1.34
N MET A 101 17.03 -9.76 -1.90
CA MET A 101 16.66 -11.18 -2.00
C MET A 101 17.54 -11.91 -3.05
N ALA A 102 18.85 -11.81 -2.92
CA ALA A 102 19.78 -12.89 -3.22
C ALA A 102 19.99 -13.65 -1.89
N ALA A 103 18.91 -14.29 -1.44
CA ALA A 103 18.79 -14.86 -0.10
C ALA A 103 19.84 -15.96 0.19
N ALA A 104 20.32 -15.99 1.44
CA ALA A 104 21.02 -17.08 2.14
C ALA A 104 22.55 -17.20 2.03
N ALA A 105 23.28 -16.34 1.33
CA ALA A 105 24.71 -16.18 1.55
C ALA A 105 24.99 -14.73 1.93
N GLN A 106 25.74 -14.53 3.02
CA GLN A 106 26.35 -13.25 3.34
C GLN A 106 26.90 -12.66 2.03
N PRO A 107 26.61 -11.40 1.66
CA PRO A 107 27.27 -10.79 0.52
C PRO A 107 28.76 -10.82 0.81
N VAL A 108 29.49 -11.68 0.11
CA VAL A 108 30.95 -11.68 0.15
C VAL A 108 31.35 -10.52 -0.73
N SER A 109 31.91 -9.47 -0.13
CA SER A 109 32.66 -8.49 -0.89
C SER A 109 33.82 -9.23 -1.57
N VAL A 110 33.80 -9.24 -2.90
CA VAL A 110 34.86 -9.83 -3.71
C VAL A 110 35.72 -8.69 -4.22
N ALA A 111 36.97 -8.69 -3.80
CA ALA A 111 37.99 -7.91 -4.44
C ALA A 111 38.71 -8.78 -5.49
N ILE A 112 39.02 -8.20 -6.64
CA ILE A 112 39.79 -8.81 -7.72
C ILE A 112 40.94 -7.89 -8.11
N GLU A 113 41.95 -8.46 -8.76
CA GLU A 113 42.97 -7.70 -9.50
C GLU A 113 42.45 -7.47 -10.93
N ALA A 114 41.99 -6.25 -11.22
CA ALA A 114 41.45 -5.82 -12.50
C ALA A 114 42.38 -4.85 -13.28
N GLY A 115 43.51 -4.44 -12.70
CA GLY A 115 44.49 -3.56 -13.34
C GLY A 115 45.30 -4.20 -14.48
N GLY A 116 45.23 -5.53 -14.61
CA GLY A 116 45.88 -6.26 -15.69
C GLY A 116 45.31 -5.91 -17.07
N ARG A 117 46.19 -5.73 -18.07
CA ARG A 117 45.80 -5.39 -19.46
C ARG A 117 44.86 -6.43 -20.10
N GLU A 118 44.94 -7.69 -19.68
CA GLU A 118 44.04 -8.76 -20.12
C GLU A 118 42.60 -8.54 -19.61
N PHE A 119 42.45 -8.09 -18.35
CA PHE A 119 41.14 -7.82 -17.74
C PHE A 119 40.51 -6.54 -18.31
N GLN A 120 41.31 -5.50 -18.57
CA GLN A 120 40.81 -4.26 -19.17
C GLN A 120 40.28 -4.40 -20.60
N LEU A 121 40.72 -5.44 -21.33
CA LEU A 121 40.29 -5.73 -22.71
C LEU A 121 39.21 -6.82 -22.78
N TYR A 122 38.77 -7.34 -21.63
CA TYR A 122 37.73 -8.36 -21.57
C TYR A 122 36.34 -7.72 -21.76
N GLU A 123 35.55 -8.26 -22.69
CA GLU A 123 34.23 -7.71 -23.04
C GLU A 123 33.06 -8.59 -22.56
N SER A 124 33.18 -9.93 -22.58
CA SER A 124 32.10 -10.85 -22.15
C SER A 124 32.58 -12.30 -21.98
N GLY A 125 31.79 -13.15 -21.30
CA GLY A 125 32.04 -14.59 -21.11
C GLY A 125 32.59 -14.96 -19.74
N VAL A 126 33.43 -15.99 -19.63
CA VAL A 126 34.15 -16.30 -18.38
C VAL A 126 35.60 -15.84 -18.56
N PHE A 127 36.09 -14.98 -17.66
CA PHE A 127 37.49 -14.54 -17.72
C PHE A 127 38.42 -15.67 -17.27
N THR A 128 39.32 -16.10 -18.15
CA THR A 128 40.32 -17.16 -17.90
C THR A 128 41.76 -16.67 -18.06
N GLY A 129 41.97 -15.36 -17.99
CA GLY A 129 43.29 -14.74 -18.09
C GLY A 129 44.14 -14.98 -16.84
N ARG A 130 45.38 -14.45 -16.85
CA ARG A 130 46.25 -14.53 -15.66
C ARG A 130 45.71 -13.63 -14.55
N CYS A 131 45.61 -14.18 -13.34
CA CYS A 131 45.23 -13.45 -12.13
C CYS A 131 46.45 -13.36 -11.20
N GLY A 132 46.62 -12.22 -10.52
CA GLY A 132 47.57 -12.08 -9.42
C GLY A 132 46.87 -11.99 -8.06
N THR A 133 47.62 -11.58 -7.03
CA THR A 133 47.14 -11.44 -5.64
C THR A 133 47.11 -9.98 -5.19
N GLU A 134 47.39 -9.02 -6.07
CA GLU A 134 47.42 -7.59 -5.77
C GLU A 134 46.05 -6.99 -6.09
N LEU A 135 45.13 -7.17 -5.15
CA LEU A 135 43.74 -6.70 -5.27
C LEU A 135 43.69 -5.18 -5.45
N ASP A 136 43.12 -4.71 -6.56
CA ASP A 136 43.05 -3.29 -6.93
C ASP A 136 41.64 -2.83 -7.34
N HIS A 137 40.67 -3.75 -7.32
CA HIS A 137 39.29 -3.47 -7.69
C HIS A 137 38.31 -4.23 -6.77
N GLU A 138 37.50 -3.49 -6.03
CA GLU A 138 36.44 -4.01 -5.16
C GLU A 138 35.13 -3.31 -5.51
N ALA A 139 34.05 -4.08 -5.66
CA ALA A 139 32.72 -3.50 -5.75
C ALA A 139 32.30 -2.99 -4.36
N ASP A 140 32.07 -1.68 -4.24
CA ASP A 140 31.61 -0.92 -3.05
C ASP A 140 32.64 -0.44 -2.01
N GLY A 141 33.95 -0.54 -2.27
CA GLY A 141 34.97 0.12 -1.43
C GLY A 141 34.93 -0.26 0.05
N GLY A 142 34.49 -1.49 0.36
CA GLY A 142 34.55 -2.10 1.69
C GLY A 142 33.59 -1.55 2.74
N LYS A 143 32.61 -0.69 2.39
CA LYS A 143 31.66 -0.13 3.37
C LYS A 143 30.38 -0.95 3.48
N ASP A 144 30.09 -1.40 4.70
CA ASP A 144 28.80 -1.99 5.05
C ASP A 144 27.65 -1.02 4.80
N TYR A 145 26.53 -1.53 4.29
CA TYR A 145 25.34 -0.71 4.06
C TYR A 145 24.02 -1.45 4.37
N TRP A 146 22.99 -0.64 4.64
CA TRP A 146 21.59 -0.98 4.63
C TRP A 146 21.02 -0.70 3.25
N LEU A 147 20.33 -1.66 2.63
CA LEU A 147 19.52 -1.37 1.45
C LEU A 147 18.14 -0.89 1.92
N VAL A 148 17.79 0.35 1.58
CA VAL A 148 16.57 0.99 2.05
C VAL A 148 15.72 1.40 0.85
N ARG A 149 14.46 0.94 0.84
CA ARG A 149 13.47 1.34 -0.15
C ARG A 149 12.77 2.62 0.31
N ASN A 150 12.80 3.64 -0.55
CA ASN A 150 12.11 4.90 -0.33
C ASN A 150 10.77 4.95 -1.09
N SER A 151 9.97 5.97 -0.83
CA SER A 151 8.64 6.22 -1.41
C SER A 151 8.60 7.45 -2.33
N TRP A 152 9.77 7.98 -2.74
CA TRP A 152 9.89 9.16 -3.63
C TRP A 152 9.93 8.82 -5.12
N GLY A 153 9.56 7.60 -5.47
CA GLY A 153 9.53 7.11 -6.85
C GLY A 153 10.90 6.63 -7.36
N PRO A 154 10.91 6.00 -8.55
CA PRO A 154 12.10 5.32 -9.09
C PRO A 154 13.16 6.29 -9.64
N GLY A 155 12.83 7.55 -9.87
CA GLY A 155 13.77 8.56 -10.38
C GLY A 155 14.71 9.15 -9.32
N TRP A 156 14.52 8.79 -8.04
CA TRP A 156 15.39 9.21 -6.95
C TRP A 156 16.31 8.06 -6.54
N GLY A 157 17.58 8.36 -6.25
CA GLY A 157 18.56 7.36 -5.85
C GLY A 157 18.73 6.24 -6.88
N GLU A 158 18.95 5.03 -6.38
CA GLU A 158 19.20 3.84 -7.19
C GLU A 158 17.87 3.13 -7.49
N GLY A 159 17.07 3.70 -8.38
CA GLY A 159 15.75 3.14 -8.73
C GLY A 159 14.72 3.25 -7.59
N GLY A 160 14.83 4.29 -6.76
CA GLY A 160 14.02 4.49 -5.55
C GLY A 160 14.61 3.90 -4.27
N TYR A 161 15.85 3.40 -4.34
CA TYR A 161 16.58 2.84 -3.20
C TYR A 161 17.78 3.69 -2.82
N ILE A 162 18.21 3.54 -1.58
CA ILE A 162 19.45 4.10 -1.06
C ILE A 162 20.23 3.02 -0.33
N ARG A 163 21.54 2.98 -0.56
CA ARG A 163 22.47 2.16 0.23
C ARG A 163 23.01 3.04 1.34
N MET A 164 22.49 2.89 2.55
CA MET A 164 22.84 3.75 3.67
C MET A 164 23.96 3.13 4.50
N GLU A 165 24.99 3.89 4.85
CA GLU A 165 26.12 3.40 5.65
C GLU A 165 25.65 2.67 6.93
N ARG A 166 26.19 1.48 7.17
CA ARG A 166 25.88 0.60 8.30
C ARG A 166 27.10 0.43 9.18
N ASN A 167 26.90 -0.01 10.43
CA ASN A 167 27.98 -0.22 11.41
C ASN A 167 28.71 1.10 11.72
N VAL A 168 27.95 2.18 11.86
CA VAL A 168 28.50 3.48 12.26
C VAL A 168 28.78 3.50 13.76
N THR A 169 29.60 4.45 14.22
CA THR A 169 29.91 4.59 15.66
C THR A 169 28.71 5.04 16.50
N ALA A 170 27.71 5.68 15.87
CA ALA A 170 26.49 6.11 16.52
C ALA A 170 25.54 4.93 16.73
N ARG A 171 25.12 4.68 17.97
CA ARG A 171 24.19 3.57 18.29
C ARG A 171 22.83 3.70 17.61
N ALA A 172 22.38 4.93 17.39
CA ALA A 172 21.17 5.25 16.62
C ALA A 172 21.24 4.79 15.15
N GLY A 173 22.42 4.38 14.67
CA GLY A 173 22.67 4.09 13.26
C GLY A 173 22.71 5.37 12.42
N LYS A 174 23.02 5.20 11.14
CA LYS A 174 23.03 6.32 10.18
C LYS A 174 21.62 6.90 10.04
N CYS A 175 21.51 8.22 10.23
CA CYS A 175 20.24 8.96 10.17
C CYS A 175 19.15 8.46 11.15
N GLY A 176 19.55 7.80 12.24
CA GLY A 176 18.64 7.28 13.25
C GLY A 176 17.91 5.98 12.87
N ILE A 177 18.38 5.26 11.84
CA ILE A 177 17.72 4.03 11.33
C ILE A 177 17.45 2.95 12.39
N ALA A 178 18.26 2.87 13.45
CA ALA A 178 18.11 1.88 14.50
C ALA A 178 17.26 2.37 15.70
N MET A 179 16.79 3.62 15.69
CA MET A 179 16.05 4.19 16.83
C MET A 179 14.61 3.68 16.92
N PHE A 180 13.90 3.62 15.78
CA PHE A 180 12.50 3.19 15.71
C PHE A 180 12.29 2.28 14.51
N ALA A 181 12.33 0.98 14.78
CA ALA A 181 12.15 -0.07 13.79
C ALA A 181 11.14 -1.10 14.27
N SER A 182 10.21 -1.48 13.39
CA SER A 182 9.19 -2.47 13.69
C SER A 182 8.78 -3.26 12.46
N TYR A 183 8.30 -4.49 12.68
CA TYR A 183 7.91 -5.39 11.61
C TYR A 183 6.63 -6.17 11.96
N PRO A 184 5.78 -6.49 10.95
CA PRO A 184 4.58 -7.27 11.19
C PRO A 184 4.92 -8.75 11.41
N VAL A 185 4.14 -9.42 12.26
CA VAL A 185 4.25 -10.85 12.54
C VAL A 185 3.06 -11.59 11.94
N LYS A 186 3.33 -12.74 11.33
CA LYS A 186 2.31 -13.62 10.75
C LYS A 186 2.65 -15.09 10.98
N ASN A 187 1.75 -15.78 11.68
CA ASN A 187 1.89 -17.17 12.13
C ASN A 187 0.94 -18.14 11.41
N GLY A 188 0.03 -17.63 10.56
CA GLY A 188 -0.97 -18.44 9.86
C GLY A 188 -1.28 -17.96 8.43
N PRO A 189 -2.06 -18.75 7.66
CA PRO A 189 -2.46 -18.37 6.32
C PRO A 189 -3.29 -17.08 6.32
N ASN A 190 -3.28 -16.35 5.20
CA ASN A 190 -4.19 -15.22 5.03
C ASN A 190 -5.66 -15.64 5.13
N PRO A 191 -6.57 -14.71 5.50
CA PRO A 191 -7.99 -14.96 5.36
C PRO A 191 -8.26 -15.41 3.93
N LYS A 192 -9.14 -16.40 3.73
CA LYS A 192 -9.64 -16.65 2.37
C LYS A 192 -10.20 -15.32 1.88
N PRO A 193 -9.77 -14.81 0.71
CA PRO A 193 -10.34 -13.59 0.15
C PRO A 193 -11.85 -13.75 0.23
N ALA A 194 -12.51 -12.81 0.90
CA ALA A 194 -13.97 -12.83 0.92
C ALA A 194 -14.40 -12.96 -0.55
N PRO A 195 -15.23 -13.96 -0.90
CA PRO A 195 -15.79 -14.01 -2.25
C PRO A 195 -16.30 -12.61 -2.55
N PRO A 196 -16.07 -12.05 -3.76
CA PRO A 196 -16.62 -10.75 -4.10
C PRO A 196 -18.09 -10.78 -3.67
N ALA A 197 -18.45 -9.93 -2.70
CA ALA A 197 -19.73 -10.09 -2.04
C ALA A 197 -20.79 -10.08 -3.16
N PRO A 198 -21.73 -11.03 -3.14
CA PRO A 198 -22.61 -11.23 -4.29
C PRO A 198 -23.23 -9.90 -4.67
N GLU A 199 -23.06 -9.49 -5.93
CA GLU A 199 -23.67 -8.25 -6.45
C GLU A 199 -25.13 -8.22 -5.98
N GLY A 200 -25.52 -7.15 -5.29
CA GLY A 200 -26.88 -6.97 -4.84
C GLY A 200 -27.75 -6.80 -6.07
N LYS A 201 -28.43 -7.87 -6.50
CA LYS A 201 -29.39 -7.81 -7.61
C LYS A 201 -30.54 -6.91 -7.17
N CYS A 202 -30.65 -5.73 -7.79
CA CYS A 202 -31.75 -4.82 -7.55
C CYS A 202 -33.02 -5.33 -8.22
N ASP A 203 -32.87 -5.79 -9.47
CA ASP A 203 -33.90 -6.47 -10.23
C ASP A 203 -33.27 -7.45 -11.23
N ARG A 204 -34.05 -7.92 -12.21
CA ARG A 204 -33.59 -8.85 -13.26
C ARG A 204 -32.51 -8.26 -14.16
N TYR A 205 -32.40 -6.94 -14.27
CA TYR A 205 -31.56 -6.25 -15.26
C TYR A 205 -30.55 -5.27 -14.65
N SER A 206 -30.59 -5.05 -13.33
CA SER A 206 -29.83 -4.03 -12.63
C SER A 206 -29.17 -4.62 -11.39
N SER A 207 -27.87 -4.37 -11.23
CA SER A 207 -27.10 -4.79 -10.07
C SER A 207 -26.30 -3.64 -9.47
N CYS A 208 -26.09 -3.73 -8.15
CA CYS A 208 -25.22 -2.83 -7.41
C CYS A 208 -23.98 -3.55 -6.87
N PRO A 209 -22.88 -2.82 -6.64
CA PRO A 209 -21.68 -3.37 -6.02
C PRO A 209 -21.97 -3.98 -4.63
N ALA A 210 -21.07 -4.87 -4.20
CA ALA A 210 -21.05 -5.42 -2.85
C ALA A 210 -21.24 -4.33 -1.77
N GLY A 211 -22.04 -4.64 -0.73
CA GLY A 211 -22.27 -3.72 0.41
C GLY A 211 -23.07 -2.47 0.06
N SER A 212 -23.69 -2.41 -1.13
CA SER A 212 -24.53 -1.30 -1.55
C SER A 212 -26.02 -1.63 -1.45
N THR A 213 -26.85 -0.62 -1.16
CA THR A 213 -28.32 -0.76 -1.16
C THR A 213 -28.92 -0.25 -2.47
N CYS A 214 -29.77 -1.08 -3.08
CA CYS A 214 -30.53 -0.72 -4.28
C CYS A 214 -31.65 0.26 -3.94
N CYS A 215 -31.55 1.48 -4.46
CA CYS A 215 -32.55 2.52 -4.27
C CYS A 215 -33.25 2.85 -5.59
N CYS A 216 -34.59 2.78 -5.60
CA CYS A 216 -35.36 3.19 -6.76
C CYS A 216 -35.22 4.70 -7.00
N THR A 217 -34.76 5.08 -8.19
CA THR A 217 -34.61 6.50 -8.60
C THR A 217 -35.79 6.93 -9.44
N TYR A 218 -36.37 6.03 -10.23
CA TYR A 218 -37.56 6.30 -11.03
C TYR A 218 -38.47 5.08 -11.05
N GLY A 219 -39.71 5.24 -10.61
CA GLY A 219 -40.70 4.16 -10.59
C GLY A 219 -42.08 4.65 -10.97
N VAL A 220 -42.88 3.76 -11.53
CA VAL A 220 -44.30 3.97 -11.86
C VAL A 220 -45.09 2.93 -11.10
N ARG A 221 -46.00 3.37 -10.21
CA ARG A 221 -46.73 2.49 -9.28
C ARG A 221 -45.75 1.63 -8.45
N SER A 222 -45.90 0.31 -8.47
CA SER A 222 -45.10 -0.68 -7.76
C SER A 222 -43.89 -1.21 -8.56
N VAL A 223 -43.59 -0.63 -9.72
CA VAL A 223 -42.46 -1.05 -10.58
C VAL A 223 -41.38 0.03 -10.61
N CYS A 224 -40.15 -0.35 -10.32
CA CYS A 224 -38.99 0.51 -10.48
C CYS A 224 -38.40 0.36 -11.89
N LEU A 225 -38.23 1.48 -12.61
CA LEU A 225 -37.69 1.53 -13.98
C LEU A 225 -36.19 1.88 -14.01
N ALA A 226 -35.71 2.55 -12.96
CA ALA A 226 -34.31 2.91 -12.80
C ALA A 226 -33.86 2.77 -11.35
N TRP A 227 -32.67 2.19 -11.18
CA TRP A 227 -32.04 1.93 -9.89
C TRP A 227 -30.79 2.76 -9.73
N GLY A 228 -30.54 3.17 -8.49
CA GLY A 228 -29.28 3.75 -8.06
C GLY A 228 -28.71 2.98 -6.88
N CYS A 229 -27.40 2.92 -6.79
CA CYS A 229 -26.67 2.24 -5.73
C CYS A 229 -26.32 3.24 -4.63
N CYS A 230 -26.73 2.94 -3.42
CA CYS A 230 -26.25 3.62 -2.22
C CYS A 230 -25.01 2.90 -1.69
N PRO A 231 -23.88 3.57 -1.42
CA PRO A 231 -22.64 2.94 -0.92
C PRO A 231 -22.71 2.63 0.59
N ALA A 232 -23.81 2.04 1.04
CA ALA A 232 -24.01 1.56 2.39
C ALA A 232 -25.03 0.43 2.40
N GLU A 233 -24.83 -0.57 3.26
CA GLU A 233 -25.72 -1.70 3.45
C GLU A 233 -26.92 -1.30 4.33
N GLY A 234 -28.12 -1.78 4.00
CA GLY A 234 -29.35 -1.45 4.73
C GLY A 234 -29.71 0.04 4.71
N ALA A 235 -29.23 0.78 3.71
CA ALA A 235 -29.39 2.22 3.66
C ALA A 235 -30.85 2.64 3.40
N THR A 236 -31.27 3.73 4.04
CA THR A 236 -32.57 4.34 3.78
C THR A 236 -32.51 5.21 2.53
N CYS A 237 -33.34 4.87 1.53
CA CYS A 237 -33.42 5.63 0.28
C CYS A 237 -34.20 6.94 0.49
N CYS A 238 -33.52 8.07 0.39
CA CYS A 238 -34.15 9.39 0.49
C CYS A 238 -35.08 9.70 -0.70
N ARG A 239 -36.07 10.56 -0.45
CA ARG A 239 -37.10 10.95 -1.44
C ARG A 239 -36.58 11.84 -2.56
N ASP A 240 -35.42 12.44 -2.38
CA ASP A 240 -34.75 13.30 -3.37
C ASP A 240 -34.18 12.51 -4.56
N ARG A 241 -34.24 11.16 -4.52
CA ARG A 241 -33.81 10.22 -5.57
C ARG A 241 -32.32 10.23 -5.87
N SER A 242 -31.55 11.14 -5.28
CA SER A 242 -30.11 11.32 -5.51
C SER A 242 -29.26 10.98 -4.29
N THR A 243 -29.84 10.94 -3.08
CA THR A 243 -29.09 10.61 -1.86
C THR A 243 -29.70 9.46 -1.07
N CYS A 244 -28.93 8.92 -0.14
CA CYS A 244 -29.35 7.87 0.77
C CYS A 244 -28.67 8.04 2.12
N CYS A 245 -29.25 7.43 3.15
CA CYS A 245 -28.77 7.50 4.51
C CYS A 245 -28.33 6.13 5.03
N PRO A 246 -27.21 6.03 5.77
CA PRO A 246 -26.79 4.78 6.41
C PRO A 246 -27.87 4.22 7.35
N ALA A 247 -27.83 2.90 7.60
CA ALA A 247 -28.78 2.23 8.49
C ALA A 247 -28.82 2.82 9.92
N ASP A 248 -27.67 3.30 10.42
CA ASP A 248 -27.56 3.92 11.75
C ASP A 248 -28.19 5.32 11.84
N TYR A 249 -28.41 5.97 10.70
CA TYR A 249 -28.95 7.34 10.59
C TYR A 249 -30.11 7.39 9.57
N PRO A 250 -31.21 6.66 9.77
CA PRO A 250 -32.20 6.43 8.73
C PRO A 250 -33.04 7.67 8.35
N VAL A 251 -32.99 8.75 9.12
CA VAL A 251 -33.84 9.93 8.91
C VAL A 251 -33.22 10.88 7.89
N CYS A 252 -33.76 10.91 6.67
CA CYS A 252 -33.34 11.82 5.60
C CYS A 252 -33.83 13.27 5.82
N ASN A 253 -32.90 14.22 5.94
CA ASN A 253 -33.18 15.66 5.91
C ASN A 253 -32.87 16.23 4.52
N ALA A 254 -33.84 16.16 3.61
CA ALA A 254 -33.66 16.56 2.21
C ALA A 254 -33.24 18.03 2.03
N GLY A 255 -33.67 18.94 2.92
CA GLY A 255 -33.33 20.37 2.86
C GLY A 255 -31.87 20.67 3.22
N SER A 256 -31.24 19.85 4.06
CA SER A 256 -29.85 20.05 4.50
C SER A 256 -28.88 18.99 3.97
N ARG A 257 -29.35 18.02 3.17
CA ARG A 257 -28.56 16.87 2.68
C ARG A 257 -27.86 16.10 3.81
N THR A 258 -28.53 15.97 4.95
CA THR A 258 -28.01 15.23 6.10
C THR A 258 -28.93 14.09 6.51
N CYS A 259 -28.39 13.17 7.29
CA CYS A 259 -29.03 12.01 7.85
C CYS A 259 -28.98 12.09 9.36
N ALA A 260 -30.07 11.78 10.04
CA ALA A 260 -30.16 11.81 11.50
C ALA A 260 -30.55 10.44 12.06
N LYS A 261 -30.14 10.18 13.30
CA LYS A 261 -30.52 8.95 14.02
C LYS A 261 -32.00 8.93 14.40
N SER A 262 -32.55 10.11 14.70
CA SER A 262 -33.96 10.32 15.02
C SER A 262 -34.41 11.72 14.59
N LYS A 263 -35.72 11.91 14.47
CA LYS A 263 -36.32 13.18 14.04
C LYS A 263 -35.99 14.28 15.07
N GLY A 264 -35.25 15.32 14.66
CA GLY A 264 -34.83 16.42 15.53
C GLY A 264 -33.56 16.15 16.35
N SER A 265 -32.84 15.06 16.09
CA SER A 265 -31.53 14.81 16.71
C SER A 265 -30.51 15.89 16.31
N PRO A 266 -29.71 16.43 17.26
CA PRO A 266 -28.63 17.35 16.96
C PRO A 266 -27.44 16.65 16.27
N TYR A 267 -27.36 15.32 16.38
CA TYR A 267 -26.33 14.51 15.73
C TYR A 267 -26.79 14.13 14.32
N THR A 268 -26.13 14.71 13.33
CA THR A 268 -26.35 14.46 11.90
C THR A 268 -25.06 14.03 11.21
N VAL A 269 -25.20 13.22 10.17
CA VAL A 269 -24.12 12.85 9.23
C VAL A 269 -24.50 13.29 7.82
N ASP A 270 -23.53 13.47 6.95
CA ASP A 270 -23.81 13.80 5.54
C ASP A 270 -24.57 12.66 4.85
N ALA A 271 -25.53 13.00 4.00
CA ALA A 271 -26.18 12.02 3.13
C ALA A 271 -25.21 11.52 2.05
N LEU A 272 -25.27 10.22 1.76
CA LEU A 272 -24.42 9.58 0.77
C LEU A 272 -25.01 9.80 -0.63
N PRO A 273 -24.20 10.19 -1.63
CA PRO A 273 -24.66 10.28 -3.01
C PRO A 273 -24.90 8.89 -3.59
N ARG A 274 -25.94 8.75 -4.41
CA ARG A 274 -26.19 7.53 -5.18
C ARG A 274 -25.40 7.54 -6.49
N THR A 275 -24.97 6.36 -6.93
CA THR A 275 -24.45 6.13 -8.28
C THR A 275 -25.47 5.37 -9.14
N PRO A 276 -25.44 5.47 -10.48
CA PRO A 276 -26.31 4.65 -11.33
C PRO A 276 -26.01 3.15 -11.17
N ALA A 277 -27.05 2.32 -11.10
CA ALA A 277 -26.87 0.86 -11.08
C ALA A 277 -26.36 0.34 -12.43
N LYS A 278 -25.55 -0.73 -12.39
CA LYS A 278 -25.05 -1.37 -13.61
C LYS A 278 -26.19 -2.13 -14.27
N ARG A 279 -26.53 -1.78 -15.52
CA ARG A 279 -27.49 -2.56 -16.32
C ARG A 279 -26.78 -3.74 -16.99
N GLN A 280 -27.30 -4.94 -16.79
CA GLN A 280 -26.91 -6.10 -17.60
C GLN A 280 -27.65 -6.03 -18.95
N ARG A 281 -26.90 -6.16 -20.05
CA ARG A 281 -27.47 -6.21 -21.40
C ARG A 281 -28.39 -7.43 -21.52
N THR A 282 -29.60 -7.25 -22.04
CA THR A 282 -30.50 -8.36 -22.36
C THR A 282 -30.14 -8.95 -23.72
N ALA A 283 -30.31 -10.26 -23.88
CA ALA A 283 -30.13 -10.97 -25.16
C ALA A 283 -30.95 -10.36 -26.33
N VAL A 284 -32.02 -9.62 -26.01
CA VAL A 284 -32.82 -8.88 -27.00
C VAL A 284 -32.05 -7.68 -27.57
N SER A 285 -31.20 -7.00 -26.79
CA SER A 285 -30.41 -5.88 -27.32
C SER A 285 -29.30 -6.35 -28.27
N GLU A 286 -28.72 -7.54 -28.03
CA GLU A 286 -27.76 -8.16 -28.96
C GLU A 286 -28.44 -8.58 -30.28
N LEU A 287 -29.68 -9.07 -30.22
CA LEU A 287 -30.48 -9.39 -31.41
C LEU A 287 -30.86 -8.14 -32.21
N VAL A 288 -31.22 -7.03 -31.55
CA VAL A 288 -31.59 -5.78 -32.22
C VAL A 288 -30.36 -5.13 -32.87
N ASP A 289 -29.19 -5.11 -32.20
CA ASP A 289 -27.94 -4.62 -32.79
C ASP A 289 -27.48 -5.50 -33.97
N SER A 290 -27.74 -6.81 -33.93
CA SER A 290 -27.45 -7.73 -35.04
C SER A 290 -28.42 -7.63 -36.22
N ILE A 291 -29.63 -7.08 -36.02
CA ILE A 291 -30.61 -6.83 -37.09
C ILE A 291 -30.35 -5.48 -37.79
N PHE A 292 -29.83 -4.48 -37.07
CA PHE A 292 -29.56 -3.13 -37.61
C PHE A 292 -28.13 -2.95 -38.18
N SER A 293 -27.31 -4.01 -38.20
CA SER A 293 -25.96 -4.01 -38.78
C SER A 293 -25.88 -4.63 -40.20
N ILE A 294 -27.00 -4.68 -40.94
CA ILE A 294 -27.05 -5.04 -42.37
C ILE A 294 -27.32 -3.80 -43.21
#